data_AF-A0A7C1VQU5-F1
#
_entry.id   AF-A0A7C1VQU5-F1
#
_cell.length_a   1.000
_cell.length_b   1.000
_cell.length_c   1.000
_cell.angle_alpha   90.00
_cell.angle_beta   90.00
_cell.angle_gamma   90.00
#
_symmetry.space_group_name_H-M   'P 1'
#
loop_
_entity.id
_entity.type
_entity.pdbx_description
1 polymer ?
#
loop_
_entity_poly.entity_id
_entity_poly.type
_entity_poly.pdbx_seq_one_letter_code
_entity_poly.pdbx_strand_id
1 'polypeptide(L)'
;GDIFSSPDGLGFDADGRLWILTDYDDDDEVMQNMGTNQVLCANAETREVKRFLVGPRGCELTGITWSPDYTAMWVNIQHPGISYPASDGKTRPRATTVLITKDDGGIIGT
;
A
#
# COMPACT_ATOMS: atom_id res chain seq x y z
N GLY A 1 -11.67 -8.01 9.28
CA GLY A 1 -10.98 -7.27 8.22
C GLY A 1 -10.01 -8.18 7.52
N ASP A 2 -9.31 -7.67 6.53
CA ASP A 2 -8.24 -8.39 5.85
C ASP A 2 -7.09 -8.75 6.80
N ILE A 3 -6.44 -9.89 6.55
CA ILE A 3 -5.23 -10.33 7.27
C ILE A 3 -3.98 -9.64 6.73
N PHE A 4 -3.08 -9.24 7.63
CA PHE A 4 -1.78 -8.64 7.37
C PHE A 4 -0.87 -8.80 8.60
N SER A 5 0.42 -8.53 8.44
CA SER A 5 1.42 -8.54 9.52
C SER A 5 2.28 -7.28 9.45
N SER A 6 3.12 -7.06 10.46
CA SER A 6 4.12 -5.99 10.55
C SER A 6 3.62 -4.63 10.02
N PRO A 7 2.55 -4.05 10.63
CA PRO A 7 2.19 -2.67 10.33
C PRO A 7 3.36 -1.76 10.68
N ASP A 8 3.77 -0.94 9.72
CA ASP A 8 4.87 0.02 9.87
C ASP A 8 4.32 1.44 9.62
N GLY A 9 4.15 1.80 8.35
CA GLY A 9 3.68 3.13 7.96
C GLY A 9 2.23 3.37 8.35
N LEU A 10 1.95 4.57 8.87
CA LEU A 10 0.60 5.02 9.20
C LEU A 10 0.34 6.42 8.62
N GLY A 11 -0.89 6.67 8.20
CA GLY A 11 -1.33 8.00 7.76
C GLY A 11 -2.83 8.21 7.94
N PHE A 12 -3.24 9.44 8.21
CA PHE A 12 -4.64 9.83 8.27
C PHE A 12 -4.98 10.77 7.13
N ASP A 13 -6.17 10.58 6.55
CA ASP A 13 -6.77 11.58 5.67
C ASP A 13 -7.76 12.49 6.41
N ALA A 14 -8.33 13.47 5.68
CA ALA A 14 -9.24 14.46 6.25
C ALA A 14 -10.56 13.86 6.76
N ASP A 15 -10.97 12.68 6.29
CA ASP A 15 -12.18 11.98 6.73
C ASP A 15 -11.90 11.07 7.95
N GLY A 16 -10.66 11.07 8.47
CA GLY A 16 -10.28 10.30 9.65
C GLY A 16 -10.06 8.81 9.38
N ARG A 17 -9.96 8.38 8.12
CA ARG A 17 -9.56 7.00 7.80
C ARG A 17 -8.10 6.79 8.16
N LEU A 18 -7.79 5.66 8.77
CA LEU A 18 -6.43 5.25 9.09
C LEU A 18 -5.88 4.36 7.99
N TRP A 19 -4.86 4.84 7.30
CA TRP A 19 -4.10 4.08 6.31
C TRP A 19 -2.94 3.36 6.99
N ILE A 20 -2.80 2.07 6.70
CA ILE A 20 -1.81 1.17 7.29
C ILE A 20 -0.98 0.59 6.15
N LEU A 21 0.34 0.72 6.23
CA LEU A 21 1.29 0.18 5.27
C LEU A 21 2.13 -0.89 5.97
N THR A 22 2.49 -1.96 5.26
CA THR A 22 3.13 -3.14 5.87
C THR A 22 4.55 -3.36 5.38
N ASP A 23 5.38 -3.89 6.29
CA ASP A 23 6.76 -4.36 6.03
C ASP A 23 6.98 -5.74 6.71
N TYR A 24 6.40 -6.79 6.11
CA TYR A 24 6.68 -8.17 6.50
C TYR A 24 7.44 -8.91 5.41
N ASP A 25 8.12 -9.99 5.81
CA ASP A 25 8.78 -10.90 4.88
C ASP A 25 7.73 -11.76 4.15
N ASP A 26 7.53 -11.50 2.85
CA ASP A 26 6.54 -12.20 2.02
C ASP A 26 7.00 -13.58 1.52
N ASP A 27 8.23 -14.00 1.88
CA ASP A 27 8.74 -15.36 1.70
C ASP A 27 8.57 -16.23 2.97
N ASP A 28 8.29 -15.64 4.14
CA ASP A 28 8.05 -16.39 5.39
C ASP A 28 6.77 -17.26 5.28
N GLU A 29 6.90 -18.56 5.57
CA GLU A 29 5.81 -19.54 5.54
C GLU A 29 4.58 -19.11 6.35
N VAL A 30 4.78 -18.41 7.47
CA VAL A 30 3.69 -17.93 8.34
C VAL A 30 2.87 -16.81 7.65
N MET A 31 3.50 -16.06 6.73
CA MET A 31 2.91 -14.91 6.06
C MET A 31 2.36 -15.21 4.66
N GLN A 32 2.60 -16.42 4.13
CA GLN A 32 2.22 -16.80 2.75
C GLN A 32 0.74 -16.54 2.41
N ASN A 33 -0.16 -16.76 3.37
CA ASN A 33 -1.61 -16.55 3.17
C ASN A 33 -2.01 -15.06 3.05
N MET A 34 -1.11 -14.13 3.37
CA MET A 34 -1.36 -12.68 3.29
C MET A 34 -0.97 -12.09 1.92
N GLY A 35 -0.17 -12.81 1.13
CA GLY A 35 0.40 -12.28 -0.11
C GLY A 35 1.58 -11.34 0.14
N THR A 36 1.85 -10.42 -0.77
CA THR A 36 2.93 -9.42 -0.65
C THR A 36 2.48 -8.23 0.19
N ASN A 37 3.44 -7.38 0.61
CA ASN A 37 3.14 -6.18 1.39
C ASN A 37 2.05 -5.31 0.76
N GLN A 38 1.35 -4.57 1.59
CA GLN A 38 0.05 -4.01 1.26
C GLN A 38 -0.21 -2.66 1.93
N VAL A 39 -1.13 -1.89 1.35
CA VAL A 39 -1.78 -0.75 2.01
C VAL A 39 -3.19 -1.18 2.38
N LEU A 40 -3.57 -0.97 3.63
CA LEU A 40 -4.93 -1.16 4.13
C LEU A 40 -5.52 0.19 4.56
N CYS A 41 -6.83 0.26 4.56
CA CYS A 41 -7.59 1.37 5.10
C CYS A 41 -8.51 0.86 6.21
N ALA A 42 -8.39 1.45 7.39
CA ALA A 42 -9.15 1.14 8.57
C ALA A 42 -10.12 2.27 8.89
N ASN A 43 -11.37 1.90 9.19
CA ASN A 43 -12.32 2.80 9.82
C ASN A 43 -12.12 2.71 11.34
N ALA A 44 -11.66 3.81 11.95
CA ALA A 44 -11.30 3.83 13.37
C ALA A 44 -12.50 3.63 14.33
N GLU A 45 -13.72 3.96 13.87
CA GLU A 45 -14.93 3.81 14.69
C GLU A 45 -15.45 2.38 14.68
N THR A 46 -15.61 1.79 13.49
CA THR A 46 -16.15 0.44 13.30
C THR A 46 -15.10 -0.66 13.46
N ARG A 47 -13.81 -0.29 13.39
CA ARG A 47 -12.65 -1.20 13.37
C ARG A 47 -12.61 -2.12 12.16
N GLU A 48 -13.38 -1.81 11.12
CA GLU A 48 -13.28 -2.49 9.84
C GLU A 48 -11.95 -2.13 9.17
N VAL A 49 -11.25 -3.13 8.65
CA VAL A 49 -9.98 -2.97 7.91
C VAL A 49 -10.13 -3.65 6.55
N LYS A 50 -9.89 -2.89 5.47
CA LYS A 50 -9.94 -3.37 4.09
C LYS A 50 -8.60 -3.14 3.41
N ARG A 51 -8.11 -4.15 2.70
CA ARG A 51 -6.95 -4.06 1.82
C ARG A 51 -7.30 -3.15 0.63
N PHE A 52 -6.43 -2.18 0.36
CA PHE A 52 -6.61 -1.20 -0.71
C PHE A 52 -5.61 -1.40 -1.86
N LEU A 53 -4.34 -1.66 -1.53
CA LEU A 53 -3.26 -1.86 -2.51
C LEU A 53 -2.40 -3.06 -2.09
N VAL A 54 -1.87 -3.79 -3.07
CA VAL A 54 -0.87 -4.84 -2.91
C VAL A 54 0.34 -4.48 -3.76
N GLY A 55 1.53 -4.50 -3.16
CA GLY A 55 2.78 -4.16 -3.84
C GLY A 55 3.40 -5.33 -4.61
N PRO A 56 4.45 -5.08 -5.40
CA PRO A 56 5.23 -6.15 -6.04
C PRO A 56 5.94 -7.06 -5.01
N ARG A 57 6.31 -8.27 -5.42
CA ARG A 57 7.05 -9.23 -4.58
C ARG A 57 8.35 -8.64 -4.04
N GLY A 58 8.63 -8.89 -2.75
CA GLY A 58 9.84 -8.47 -2.06
C GLY A 58 9.94 -6.97 -1.77
N CYS A 59 8.87 -6.21 -2.00
CA CYS A 59 8.80 -4.81 -1.56
C CYS A 59 8.20 -4.70 -0.17
N GLU A 60 8.41 -3.56 0.49
CA GLU A 60 7.47 -3.02 1.48
C GLU A 60 6.65 -1.89 0.87
N LEU A 61 5.53 -1.58 1.51
CA LEU A 61 4.79 -0.35 1.26
C LEU A 61 5.15 0.62 2.38
N THR A 62 5.57 1.81 2.01
CA THR A 62 5.99 2.84 2.97
C THR A 62 5.70 4.23 2.40
N GLY A 63 5.73 5.27 3.24
CA GLY A 63 5.54 6.67 2.84
C GLY A 63 4.23 6.96 2.12
N ILE A 64 3.33 7.70 2.76
CA ILE A 64 2.02 8.03 2.21
C ILE A 64 1.77 9.54 2.28
N THR A 65 1.18 10.11 1.22
CA THR A 65 0.71 11.49 1.21
C THR A 65 -0.42 11.70 0.20
N TRP A 66 -1.09 12.85 0.25
CA TRP A 66 -2.25 13.16 -0.57
C TRP A 66 -2.16 14.56 -1.17
N SER A 67 -2.94 14.79 -2.23
CA SER A 67 -3.23 16.14 -2.68
C SER A 67 -4.11 16.85 -1.64
N PRO A 68 -4.13 18.19 -1.59
CA PRO A 68 -4.96 18.92 -0.64
C PRO A 68 -6.47 18.62 -0.73
N ASP A 69 -6.94 18.18 -1.89
CA ASP A 69 -8.33 17.77 -2.15
C ASP A 69 -8.57 16.26 -2.02
N TYR A 70 -7.54 15.48 -1.65
CA TYR A 70 -7.59 14.02 -1.46
C TYR A 70 -8.06 13.21 -2.68
N THR A 71 -8.01 13.79 -3.89
CA THR A 71 -8.31 13.08 -5.16
C THR A 71 -7.10 12.31 -5.71
N ALA A 72 -5.90 12.61 -5.22
CA ALA A 72 -4.66 11.93 -5.54
C ALA A 72 -3.96 11.46 -4.26
N MET A 73 -3.45 10.22 -4.28
CA MET A 73 -2.65 9.63 -3.21
C MET A 73 -1.32 9.15 -3.76
N TRP A 74 -0.23 9.44 -3.05
CA TRP A 74 1.09 8.90 -3.35
C TRP A 74 1.48 7.88 -2.29
N VAL A 75 2.00 6.74 -2.75
CA VAL A 75 2.53 5.66 -1.90
C VAL A 75 3.90 5.25 -2.42
N ASN A 76 4.87 4.99 -1.55
CA ASN A 76 6.16 4.44 -1.97
C ASN A 76 6.16 2.91 -1.93
N ILE A 77 6.80 2.35 -2.95
CA ILE A 77 7.22 0.95 -3.02
C ILE A 77 8.72 0.94 -2.77
N GLN A 78 9.15 0.41 -1.62
CA GLN A 78 10.56 0.31 -1.28
C GLN A 78 11.12 -1.05 -1.73
N HIS A 79 12.37 -1.05 -2.18
CA HIS A 79 13.18 -2.25 -2.48
C HIS A 79 12.46 -3.43 -3.19
N PRO A 80 11.71 -3.21 -4.29
CA PRO A 80 11.04 -4.32 -4.96
C PRO A 80 12.04 -5.41 -5.36
N GLY A 81 11.71 -6.67 -5.08
CA GLY A 81 12.55 -7.82 -5.42
C GLY A 81 12.46 -8.24 -6.89
N ILE A 82 11.33 -7.93 -7.53
CA ILE A 82 11.06 -8.23 -8.95
C ILE A 82 11.26 -7.00 -9.83
N SER A 83 11.47 -7.23 -11.14
CA SER A 83 11.61 -6.16 -12.14
C SER A 83 10.39 -5.23 -12.13
N TYR A 84 10.51 -4.13 -11.38
CA TYR A 84 9.47 -3.14 -11.14
C TYR A 84 10.11 -1.75 -11.16
N PRO A 85 9.45 -0.72 -11.74
CA PRO A 85 8.13 -0.73 -12.38
C PRO A 85 8.16 -1.16 -13.86
N ALA A 86 9.32 -1.56 -14.38
CA ALA A 86 9.46 -1.93 -15.79
C ALA A 86 8.64 -3.19 -16.16
N SER A 87 8.44 -4.11 -15.22
CA SER A 87 7.60 -5.31 -15.38
C SER A 87 7.98 -6.21 -16.57
N ASP A 88 9.24 -6.20 -16.98
CA ASP A 88 9.76 -6.97 -18.12
C ASP A 88 10.55 -8.23 -17.71
N GLY A 89 10.69 -8.47 -16.41
CA GLY A 89 11.43 -9.59 -15.83
C GLY A 89 12.96 -9.51 -16.00
N LYS A 90 13.49 -8.39 -16.51
CA LYS A 90 14.91 -8.23 -16.87
C LYS A 90 15.53 -6.96 -16.28
N THR A 91 14.80 -5.85 -16.36
CA THR A 91 15.25 -4.54 -15.90
C THR A 91 15.43 -4.56 -14.39
N ARG A 92 16.55 -4.01 -13.91
CA ARG A 92 16.86 -3.92 -12.48
C ARG A 92 15.68 -3.26 -11.73
N PRO A 93 15.21 -3.84 -10.62
CA PRO A 93 14.16 -3.24 -9.80
C PRO A 93 14.54 -1.84 -9.29
N ARG A 94 13.54 -0.97 -9.16
CA ARG A 94 13.71 0.41 -8.68
C ARG A 94 12.59 0.75 -7.70
N ALA A 95 12.97 1.27 -6.54
CA ALA A 95 12.04 1.94 -5.65
C ALA A 95 11.30 3.05 -6.42
N THR A 96 10.01 3.18 -6.17
CA THR A 96 9.10 4.02 -6.96
C THR A 96 8.04 4.62 -6.07
N THR A 97 7.68 5.88 -6.32
CA THR A 97 6.46 6.49 -5.79
C THR A 97 5.35 6.32 -6.83
N VAL A 98 4.24 5.68 -6.45
CA VAL A 98 3.07 5.52 -7.30
C VAL A 98 2.06 6.62 -7.01
N LEU A 99 1.41 7.13 -8.06
CA LEU A 99 0.25 8.01 -7.97
C LEU A 99 -1.01 7.15 -8.15
N ILE A 100 -1.94 7.27 -7.21
CA ILE A 100 -3.22 6.58 -7.20
C ILE A 100 -4.33 7.64 -7.29
N THR A 101 -5.22 7.44 -8.27
CA THR A 101 -6.36 8.31 -8.59
C THR A 101 -7.58 7.43 -8.88
N LYS A 102 -8.79 7.91 -8.61
CA LYS A 102 -10.02 7.26 -9.07
C LYS A 102 -10.35 7.70 -10.50
N ASP A 103 -10.88 6.79 -11.32
CA ASP A 103 -11.31 7.10 -12.71
C ASP A 103 -12.41 8.17 -12.77
N ASP A 104 -13.23 8.27 -11.71
CA ASP A 104 -14.30 9.26 -11.57
C ASP A 104 -13.82 10.60 -10.96
N GLY A 105 -12.52 10.72 -10.64
CA GLY A 105 -11.95 11.91 -10.00
C GLY A 105 -12.37 12.11 -8.53
N GLY A 106 -13.03 11.12 -7.92
CA GLY A 106 -13.48 11.19 -6.53
C GLY A 106 -12.34 11.12 -5.51
N ILE A 107 -12.70 11.37 -4.25
CA ILE A 107 -11.77 11.27 -3.11
C ILE A 107 -11.32 9.81 -2.94
N ILE A 108 -10.02 9.59 -2.76
CA ILE A 108 -9.46 8.24 -2.54
C ILE A 108 -10.10 7.59 -1.32
N GLY A 109 -10.48 6.32 -1.41
CA GLY A 109 -11.07 5.53 -0.33
C GLY A 109 -12.55 5.79 -0.03
N THR A 110 -13.26 6.53 -0.91
CA THR A 110 -14.72 6.72 -0.87
C THR A 110 -15.44 5.83 -1.86
#